data_AF-F9W9Z8-F1
#
_entry.id   AF-F9W9Z8-F1
#
_cell.length_a   1.000
_cell.length_b   1.000
_cell.length_c   1.000
_cell.angle_alpha   90.00
_cell.angle_beta   90.00
_cell.angle_gamma   90.00
#
_symmetry.space_group_name_H-M   'P 1'
#
loop_
_entity.id
_entity.type
_entity.pdbx_description
1 polymer ?
#
loop_
_entity_poly.entity_id
_entity_poly.type
_entity_poly.pdbx_seq_one_letter_code
_entity_poly.pdbx_strand_id
1 'polypeptide(L)'
;MVSALSLEVNVIVIPAFIVFVLFIIPIPLLSRVMSRVLGYLERVNFYGVSLLTIAMVATFLGFVSQFFEWRKRYGGAKPNFVDVAMEIDWEGKKWRHERNMYIHALATVLCSAVVKFARLHNALEKKSN
;
A
#
# COMPACT_ATOMS: atom_id res chain seq x y z
N MET A 1 -12.61 -19.57 0.64
CA MET A 1 -11.25 -19.34 0.10
C MET A 1 -10.94 -17.86 0.22
N VAL A 2 -10.04 -17.46 1.13
CA VAL A 2 -9.59 -16.05 1.22
C VAL A 2 -8.66 -15.81 0.03
N SER A 3 -8.99 -14.86 -0.85
CA SER A 3 -8.11 -14.54 -1.98
C SER A 3 -6.81 -13.93 -1.47
N ALA A 4 -5.67 -14.22 -2.12
CA ALA A 4 -4.37 -13.66 -1.75
C ALA A 4 -4.40 -12.11 -1.67
N LEU A 5 -5.22 -11.48 -2.52
CA LEU A 5 -5.49 -10.04 -2.50
C LEU A 5 -6.17 -9.59 -1.19
N SER A 6 -7.16 -10.34 -0.71
CA SER A 6 -7.85 -10.02 0.56
C SER A 6 -6.90 -10.17 1.75
N LEU A 7 -6.00 -11.15 1.71
CA LEU A 7 -4.96 -11.31 2.72
C LEU A 7 -3.97 -10.15 2.71
N GLU A 8 -3.47 -9.74 1.53
CA GLU A 8 -2.57 -8.60 1.39
C GLU A 8 -3.21 -7.31 1.91
N VAL A 9 -4.46 -7.02 1.54
CA VAL A 9 -5.16 -5.83 2.01
C VAL A 9 -5.33 -5.84 3.53
N ASN A 10 -5.78 -6.94 4.12
CA ASN A 10 -6.05 -6.99 5.55
C ASN A 10 -4.79 -7.05 6.42
N VAL A 11 -3.74 -7.71 5.96
CA VAL A 11 -2.51 -7.95 6.75
C VAL A 11 -1.46 -6.86 6.51
N ILE A 12 -1.42 -6.24 5.34
CA ILE A 12 -0.39 -5.26 4.99
C ILE A 12 -1.00 -3.87 4.87
N VAL A 13 -2.05 -3.71 4.05
CA VAL A 13 -2.57 -2.37 3.71
C VAL A 13 -3.30 -1.71 4.88
N ILE A 14 -4.20 -2.44 5.56
CA ILE A 14 -4.93 -1.91 6.71
C ILE A 14 -3.97 -1.50 7.84
N PRO A 15 -3.01 -2.34 8.28
CA PRO A 15 -2.05 -1.92 9.30
C PRO A 15 -1.18 -0.74 8.87
N ALA A 16 -0.69 -0.71 7.62
CA ALA A 16 0.08 0.42 7.11
C ALA A 16 -0.74 1.73 7.10
N PHE A 17 -2.02 1.65 6.74
CA PHE A 17 -2.94 2.80 6.80
C PHE A 17 -3.18 3.27 8.23
N ILE A 18 -3.40 2.36 9.17
CA ILE A 18 -3.55 2.70 10.60
C ILE A 18 -2.30 3.42 11.09
N VAL A 19 -1.10 2.88 10.83
CA VAL A 19 0.16 3.53 11.23
C VAL A 19 0.28 4.94 10.63
N PHE A 20 -0.10 5.12 9.36
CA PHE A 20 -0.07 6.42 8.71
C PHE A 20 -1.04 7.42 9.32
N VAL A 21 -2.29 7.03 9.60
CA VAL A 21 -3.27 7.89 10.27
C VAL A 21 -2.78 8.29 11.66
N LEU A 22 -2.21 7.34 12.42
CA LEU A 22 -1.62 7.61 13.73
C LEU A 22 -0.42 8.58 13.65
N PHE A 23 0.27 8.67 12.51
CA PHE A 23 1.34 9.64 12.25
C PHE A 23 0.83 11.02 11.85
N ILE A 24 -0.28 11.11 11.11
CA ILE A 24 -0.91 12.38 10.73
C ILE A 24 -1.51 13.08 11.94
N ILE A 25 -2.11 12.32 12.85
CA ILE A 25 -2.72 12.88 14.05
C ILE A 25 -1.57 13.40 14.94
N PRO A 26 -1.51 14.73 15.24
CA PRO A 26 -0.38 15.33 15.93
C PRO A 26 -0.45 15.09 17.45
N ILE A 27 -0.53 13.82 17.87
CA ILE A 27 -0.46 13.40 19.26
C ILE A 27 0.97 12.92 19.54
N PRO A 28 1.77 13.67 20.31
CA PRO A 28 3.19 13.38 20.51
C PRO A 28 3.47 12.05 21.23
N LEU A 29 2.51 11.54 22.00
CA LEU A 29 2.62 10.23 22.64
C LEU A 29 2.49 9.07 21.62
N LEU A 30 1.54 9.20 20.69
CA LEU A 30 1.30 8.21 19.64
C LEU A 30 2.51 8.11 18.71
N SER A 31 3.07 9.25 18.29
CA SER A 31 4.20 9.23 17.36
C SER A 31 5.43 8.57 18.00
N ARG A 32 5.70 8.78 19.30
CA ARG A 32 6.80 8.08 20.00
C ARG A 32 6.58 6.57 20.09
N VAL A 33 5.36 6.12 20.39
CA VAL A 33 5.05 4.68 20.47
C VAL A 33 5.15 4.05 19.08
N MET A 34 4.60 4.68 18.05
CA MET A 34 4.70 4.20 16.68
C MET A 34 6.14 4.22 16.15
N SER A 35 6.94 5.24 16.47
CA SER A 35 8.37 5.26 16.12
C SER A 35 9.14 4.11 16.76
N ARG A 36 8.83 3.72 18.01
CA ARG A 36 9.43 2.52 18.62
C ARG A 36 8.99 1.25 17.92
N VAL A 37 7.70 1.08 17.66
CA VAL A 37 7.16 -0.10 16.95
C VAL A 37 7.78 -0.22 15.56
N LEU A 38 7.90 0.89 14.83
CA LEU A 38 8.57 0.95 13.54
C LEU A 38 10.06 0.66 13.65
N GLY A 39 10.73 1.14 14.70
CA GLY A 39 12.11 0.78 14.99
C GLY A 39 12.30 -0.73 15.21
N TYR A 40 11.35 -1.39 15.87
CA TYR A 40 11.36 -2.86 16.01
C TYR A 40 11.12 -3.57 14.66
N LEU A 41 10.20 -3.07 13.84
CA LEU A 41 9.96 -3.61 12.49
C LEU A 41 11.15 -3.39 11.54
N GLU A 42 11.85 -2.26 11.64
CA GLU A 42 13.09 -2.03 10.90
C GLU A 42 14.26 -2.85 11.43
N ARG A 43 14.29 -3.22 12.71
CA ARG A 43 15.30 -4.14 13.26
C ARG A 43 15.18 -5.55 12.69
N VAL A 44 14.01 -5.95 12.21
CA VAL A 44 13.83 -7.17 11.40
C VAL A 44 14.38 -6.88 10.00
N ASN A 45 15.71 -6.82 9.92
CA ASN A 45 16.46 -6.45 8.74
C ASN A 45 17.27 -7.66 8.26
N PHE A 46 17.00 -8.14 7.05
CA PHE A 46 17.81 -9.20 6.42
C PHE A 46 18.76 -8.53 5.43
N TYR A 47 20.07 -8.67 5.65
CA TYR A 47 21.11 -8.17 4.75
C TYR A 47 20.98 -6.67 4.37
N GLY A 48 20.45 -5.83 5.27
CA GLY A 48 20.31 -4.38 5.06
C GLY A 48 19.02 -3.94 4.35
N VAL A 49 18.12 -4.87 4.00
CA VAL A 49 16.77 -4.57 3.48
C VAL A 49 15.70 -4.82 4.55
N SER A 50 15.03 -3.74 4.99
CA SER A 50 13.98 -3.84 6.01
C SER A 50 12.73 -4.52 5.46
N LEU A 51 11.99 -5.23 6.32
CA LEU A 51 10.71 -5.88 5.95
C LEU A 51 9.72 -4.91 5.29
N LEU A 52 9.69 -3.66 5.77
CA LEU A 52 8.87 -2.58 5.20
C LEU A 52 9.29 -2.20 3.77
N THR A 53 10.60 -2.25 3.48
CA THR A 53 11.11 -2.03 2.12
C THR A 53 10.69 -3.16 1.19
N ILE A 54 10.73 -4.42 1.67
CA ILE A 54 10.24 -5.58 0.91
C ILE A 54 8.74 -5.43 0.61
N ALA A 55 7.93 -5.07 1.62
CA ALA A 55 6.50 -4.84 1.45
C ALA A 55 6.21 -3.67 0.48
N MET A 56 6.98 -2.58 0.54
CA MET A 56 6.86 -1.46 -0.39
C MET A 56 7.13 -1.90 -1.84
N VAL A 57 8.20 -2.66 -2.07
CA VAL A 57 8.53 -3.15 -3.42
C VAL A 57 7.46 -4.14 -3.91
N ALA A 58 7.00 -5.05 -3.05
CA ALA A 58 5.96 -6.01 -3.41
C ALA A 58 4.64 -5.32 -3.78
N THR A 59 4.18 -4.36 -2.97
CA THR A 59 2.96 -3.59 -3.25
C THR A 59 3.11 -2.74 -4.52
N PHE A 60 4.28 -2.17 -4.77
CA PHE A 60 4.55 -1.44 -6.02
C PHE A 60 4.49 -2.35 -7.25
N LEU A 61 5.11 -3.53 -7.20
CA LEU A 61 5.03 -4.50 -8.29
C LEU A 61 3.59 -4.98 -8.51
N GLY A 62 2.84 -5.18 -7.42
CA GLY A 62 1.41 -5.48 -7.47
C GLY A 62 0.61 -4.39 -8.19
N PHE A 63 0.85 -3.12 -7.85
CA PHE A 63 0.26 -1.97 -8.55
C PHE A 63 0.61 -1.95 -10.03
N VAL A 64 1.89 -2.09 -10.39
CA VAL A 64 2.35 -2.06 -11.78
C VAL A 64 1.72 -3.20 -12.59
N SER A 65 1.67 -4.41 -12.03
CA SER A 65 1.03 -5.56 -12.68
C SER A 65 -0.46 -5.29 -12.93
N GLN A 66 -1.18 -4.80 -11.92
CA GLN A 66 -2.60 -4.49 -12.06
C GLN A 66 -2.86 -3.31 -13.01
N PHE A 67 -1.95 -2.34 -13.08
CA PHE A 67 -2.02 -1.24 -14.03
C PHE A 67 -1.89 -1.74 -15.47
N PHE A 68 -0.93 -2.62 -15.75
CA PHE A 68 -0.79 -3.22 -17.07
C PHE A 68 -2.00 -4.09 -17.44
N GLU A 69 -2.51 -4.89 -16.50
CA GLU A 69 -3.73 -5.67 -16.72
C GLU A 69 -4.94 -4.78 -17.00
N TRP A 70 -5.13 -3.73 -16.21
CA TRP A 70 -6.21 -2.76 -16.41
C TRP A 70 -6.09 -2.08 -17.76
N ARG A 71 -4.89 -1.61 -18.12
CA ARG A 71 -4.62 -0.96 -19.41
C ARG A 71 -4.88 -1.91 -20.57
N LYS A 72 -4.52 -3.19 -20.46
CA LYS A 72 -4.78 -4.20 -21.49
C LYS A 72 -6.27 -4.51 -21.64
N ARG A 73 -7.02 -4.60 -20.55
CA ARG A 73 -8.45 -4.99 -20.56
C ARG A 73 -9.40 -3.83 -20.84
N TYR A 74 -9.06 -2.62 -20.38
CA TYR A 74 -9.96 -1.47 -20.32
C TYR A 74 -9.37 -0.20 -20.94
N GLY A 75 -8.15 -0.24 -21.45
CA GLY A 75 -7.47 0.92 -22.05
C GLY A 75 -7.88 1.22 -23.49
N GLY A 76 -8.54 0.28 -24.17
CA GLY A 76 -9.15 0.51 -25.48
C GLY A 76 -10.44 1.31 -25.40
N ALA A 77 -11.08 1.51 -26.55
CA ALA A 77 -12.44 2.04 -26.59
C ALA A 77 -13.40 1.11 -25.83
N LYS A 78 -14.38 1.70 -25.15
CA LYS A 78 -15.44 0.94 -24.48
C LYS A 78 -16.15 0.06 -25.52
N PRO A 79 -16.36 -1.24 -25.27
CA PRO A 79 -17.11 -2.10 -26.20
C PRO A 79 -18.53 -1.58 -26.38
N ASN A 80 -19.11 -1.78 -27.57
CA ASN A 80 -20.53 -1.52 -27.78
C ASN A 80 -21.33 -2.68 -27.19
N PHE A 81 -22.19 -2.40 -26.21
CA PHE A 81 -23.08 -3.39 -25.61
C PHE A 81 -24.47 -3.27 -26.21
N VAL A 82 -25.11 -4.42 -26.46
CA VAL A 82 -26.48 -4.48 -26.99
C VAL A 82 -27.51 -4.29 -25.87
N ASP A 83 -27.13 -4.60 -24.63
CA ASP A 83 -27.96 -4.52 -23.44
C ASP A 83 -27.26 -3.67 -22.36
N VAL A 84 -28.03 -2.77 -21.75
CA VAL A 84 -27.62 -1.91 -20.64
C VAL A 84 -27.13 -2.74 -19.44
N ALA A 85 -27.72 -3.92 -19.20
CA ALA A 85 -27.27 -4.79 -18.10
C ALA A 85 -25.82 -5.28 -18.30
N MET A 86 -25.43 -5.58 -19.55
CA MET A 86 -24.06 -6.01 -19.87
C MET A 86 -23.06 -4.87 -19.75
N GLU A 87 -23.48 -3.65 -20.11
CA GLU A 87 -22.69 -2.45 -19.94
C GLU A 87 -22.40 -2.15 -18.47
N ILE A 88 -23.42 -2.24 -17.60
CA ILE A 88 -23.28 -2.02 -16.15
C ILE A 88 -22.35 -3.07 -15.52
N ASP A 89 -22.46 -4.35 -15.90
CA ASP A 89 -21.54 -5.39 -15.39
C ASP A 89 -20.10 -5.15 -15.83
N TRP A 90 -19.88 -4.73 -17.08
CA TRP A 90 -18.54 -4.38 -17.57
C TRP A 90 -17.94 -3.19 -16.81
N GLU A 91 -18.70 -2.11 -16.60
CA GLU A 91 -18.27 -0.96 -15.82
C GLU A 91 -17.98 -1.34 -14.36
N GLY A 92 -18.86 -2.15 -13.76
CA GLY A 92 -18.66 -2.65 -12.39
C GLY A 92 -17.41 -3.52 -12.24
N LYS A 93 -17.03 -4.30 -13.27
CA LYS A 93 -15.76 -5.05 -13.30
C LYS A 93 -14.56 -4.11 -13.47
N LYS A 94 -14.65 -3.12 -14.35
CA LYS A 94 -13.62 -2.10 -14.56
C LYS A 94 -13.32 -1.34 -13.27
N TRP A 95 -14.34 -0.78 -12.62
CA TRP A 95 -14.20 0.00 -11.39
C TRP A 95 -13.65 -0.82 -10.22
N ARG A 96 -14.07 -2.08 -10.08
CA ARG A 96 -13.49 -2.98 -9.06
C ARG A 96 -12.00 -3.20 -9.28
N HIS A 97 -11.58 -3.38 -10.52
CA HIS A 97 -10.17 -3.58 -10.85
C HIS A 97 -9.35 -2.30 -10.62
N GLU A 98 -9.88 -1.16 -11.05
CA GLU A 98 -9.28 0.16 -10.85
C GLU A 98 -9.14 0.52 -9.35
N ARG A 99 -10.18 0.27 -8.56
CA ARG A 99 -10.13 0.43 -7.10
C ARG A 99 -9.02 -0.42 -6.48
N ASN A 100 -8.94 -1.70 -6.84
CA ASN A 100 -7.91 -2.59 -6.30
C ASN A 100 -6.50 -2.09 -6.68
N MET A 101 -6.31 -1.63 -7.91
CA MET A 101 -5.07 -1.02 -8.36
C MET A 101 -4.69 0.20 -7.50
N TYR A 102 -5.63 1.12 -7.25
CA TYR A 102 -5.36 2.26 -6.38
C TYR A 102 -5.08 1.87 -4.93
N ILE A 103 -5.65 0.77 -4.42
CA ILE A 103 -5.31 0.25 -3.08
C ILE A 103 -3.83 -0.12 -3.00
N HIS A 104 -3.26 -0.82 -4.00
CA HIS A 104 -1.82 -1.13 -4.01
C HIS A 104 -0.96 0.12 -4.23
N ALA A 105 -1.42 1.08 -5.03
CA ALA A 105 -0.73 2.37 -5.19
C ALA A 105 -0.64 3.12 -3.85
N LEU A 106 -1.76 3.23 -3.12
CA LEU A 106 -1.82 3.84 -1.80
C LEU A 106 -0.96 3.07 -0.79
N ALA A 107 -1.04 1.73 -0.78
CA ALA A 107 -0.19 0.91 0.08
C ALA A 107 1.31 1.18 -0.15
N THR A 108 1.72 1.31 -1.42
CA THR A 108 3.10 1.65 -1.77
C THR A 108 3.50 3.01 -1.18
N VAL A 109 2.65 4.03 -1.37
CA VAL A 109 2.90 5.38 -0.83
C VAL A 109 3.02 5.33 0.70
N LEU A 110 2.11 4.63 1.38
CA LEU A 110 2.08 4.49 2.83
C LEU A 110 3.35 3.80 3.34
N CYS A 111 3.70 2.64 2.77
CA CYS A 111 4.93 1.95 3.12
C CYS A 111 6.16 2.83 2.87
N SER A 112 6.21 3.59 1.77
CA SER A 112 7.32 4.49 1.47
C SER A 112 7.45 5.64 2.48
N ALA A 113 6.32 6.21 2.91
CA ALA A 113 6.27 7.28 3.90
C ALA A 113 6.76 6.75 5.25
N VAL A 114 6.25 5.60 5.68
CA VAL A 114 6.64 4.94 6.92
C VAL A 114 8.15 4.62 6.94
N VAL A 115 8.70 4.09 5.85
CA VAL A 115 10.16 3.84 5.72
C VAL A 115 10.96 5.13 5.83
N LYS A 116 10.53 6.21 5.15
CA LYS A 116 11.21 7.51 5.24
C LYS A 116 11.18 8.06 6.67
N PHE A 117 10.04 7.99 7.35
CA PHE A 117 9.91 8.46 8.73
C PHE A 117 10.78 7.65 9.70
N ALA A 118 10.78 6.32 9.59
CA ALA A 118 11.62 5.46 10.43
C ALA A 118 13.11 5.79 10.27
N ARG A 119 13.59 5.92 9.02
CA ARG A 119 14.98 6.30 8.73
C ARG A 119 15.34 7.68 9.25
N LEU A 120 14.45 8.66 9.08
CA LEU A 120 14.67 10.02 9.58
C LEU A 120 14.76 10.05 11.10
N HIS A 121 13.86 9.34 11.79
CA HIS A 121 13.86 9.22 13.24
C HIS A 121 15.17 8.60 13.76
N ASN A 122 15.59 7.48 13.16
CA ASN A 122 16.84 6.80 13.53
C ASN A 122 18.07 7.70 13.31
N ALA A 123 18.08 8.49 12.23
CA ALA A 123 19.15 9.45 11.97
C ALA A 123 19.20 10.60 12.99
N LEU A 124 18.03 11.08 13.46
CA LEU A 124 17.92 12.12 14.48
C LEU A 124 18.35 11.61 15.86
N GLU A 125 17.94 10.40 16.27
CA GLU A 125 18.39 9.79 17.53
C GLU A 125 19.92 9.63 17.57
N LYS A 126 20.53 9.19 16.46
CA LYS A 126 21.99 9.03 16.37
C LYS A 126 22.77 10.36 16.48
N LYS A 127 22.15 11.49 16.15
CA LYS A 127 22.76 12.83 16.31
C LYS A 127 22.60 13.41 17.71
N SER A 128 21.67 12.90 18.51
CA SER A 128 21.37 13.39 19.86
C SER A 128 22.19 12.70 20.96
N ASN A 129 22.84 11.58 20.64
CA ASN A 129 23.80 10.86 21.48
C ASN A 129 25.23 11.10 20.98
#